data_AF-A0A1G0WG30-F1
#
_entry.id   AF-A0A1G0WG30-F1
#
_cell.length_a   1.000
_cell.length_b   1.000
_cell.length_c   1.000
_cell.angle_alpha   90.00
_cell.angle_beta   90.00
_cell.angle_gamma   90.00
#
_symmetry.space_group_name_H-M   'P 1'
#
loop_
_entity.id
_entity.type
_entity.pdbx_description
1 polymer ?
#
loop_
_entity_poly.entity_id
_entity_poly.type
_entity_poly.pdbx_seq_one_letter_code
_entity_poly.pdbx_strand_id
1 'polypeptide(L)' 'MRLIRSKDSKILKELSPFLIMGWQMVLTIVLCGILGWWLDKQFDTKPWLLIGFLFFGVFAAMVSFLKTAANYNKKKKINN' A
#
# COMPACT_ATOMS: atom_id res chain seq x y z
N MET A 1 30.56 17.62 20.71
CA MET A 1 29.27 16.91 20.56
C MET A 1 28.96 16.73 19.06
N ARG A 2 29.25 15.56 18.46
CA ARG A 2 28.99 15.32 17.01
C ARG A 2 28.97 13.83 16.60
N LEU A 3 28.46 12.92 17.45
CA LEU A 3 28.48 11.47 17.16
C LEU A 3 27.09 10.84 16.92
N ILE A 4 26.02 11.63 16.87
CA ILE A 4 24.64 11.10 16.73
C ILE A 4 24.25 10.91 15.25
N ARG A 5 24.81 11.70 14.32
CA ARG A 5 24.35 11.76 12.92
C ARG A 5 24.67 10.53 12.03
N SER A 6 25.61 9.66 12.42
CA SER A 6 26.06 8.53 11.57
C SER A 6 25.27 7.24 11.76
N LYS A 7 24.65 7.02 12.92
CA LYS A 7 23.75 5.87 13.15
C LYS A 7 22.41 6.10 12.48
N ASP A 8 21.81 7.26 12.69
CA ASP A 8 20.47 7.58 12.17
C ASP A 8 20.42 7.49 10.65
N SER A 9 21.41 8.02 9.93
CA SER A 9 21.42 7.98 8.45
C SER A 9 21.58 6.58 7.85
N LYS A 10 22.21 5.63 8.57
CA LYS A 10 22.28 4.22 8.14
C LYS A 10 20.97 3.50 8.43
N ILE A 11 20.41 3.72 9.62
CA ILE A 11 19.12 3.14 10.03
C ILE A 11 18.01 3.64 9.09
N LEU A 12 18.01 4.92 8.72
CA LEU A 12 17.06 5.47 7.75
C LEU A 12 17.23 4.88 6.35
N LYS A 13 18.47 4.57 5.93
CA LYS A 13 18.73 3.85 4.67
C LYS A 13 18.25 2.40 4.72
N GLU A 14 18.34 1.74 5.88
CA GLU A 14 17.85 0.37 6.09
C GLU A 14 16.32 0.30 6.22
N LEU A 15 15.68 1.34 6.78
CA LEU A 15 14.23 1.44 6.93
C LEU A 15 13.52 2.01 5.70
N SER A 16 14.23 2.79 4.87
CA SER A 16 13.70 3.36 3.62
C SER A 16 12.96 2.34 2.73
N PRO A 17 13.51 1.14 2.45
CA PRO A 17 12.83 0.12 1.67
C PRO A 17 11.51 -0.34 2.29
N PHE A 18 11.45 -0.46 3.61
CA PHE A 18 10.25 -0.89 4.34
C PHE A 18 9.16 0.19 4.30
N LEU A 19 9.55 1.47 4.39
CA LEU A 19 8.63 2.60 4.26
C LEU A 19 8.01 2.68 2.87
N ILE A 20 8.81 2.49 1.81
CA ILE A 20 8.32 2.50 0.42
C ILE A 20 7.33 1.36 0.18
N MET A 21 7.57 0.19 0.79
CA MET A 21 6.66 -0.95 0.74
C MET A 21 5.30 -0.64 1.39
N GLY A 22 5.31 -0.05 2.58
CA GLY A 22 4.08 0.39 3.25
C GLY A 22 3.35 1.46 2.45
N TRP A 23 4.10 2.42 1.89
CA TRP A 23 3.54 3.49 1.07
C TRP A 23 2.82 2.95 -0.17
N GLN A 24 3.36 1.94 -0.84
CA GLN A 24 2.72 1.31 -2.00
C GLN A 24 1.36 0.69 -1.64
N MET A 25 1.22 0.08 -0.46
CA MET A 25 -0.08 -0.44 0.01
C MET A 25 -1.08 0.68 0.28
N VAL A 26 -0.64 1.72 1.00
CA VAL A 26 -1.49 2.88 1.32
C VAL A 26 -1.94 3.59 0.04
N LEU A 27 -1.05 3.78 -0.94
CA LEU A 27 -1.38 4.36 -2.24
C LEU A 27 -2.48 3.58 -2.96
N THR A 28 -2.43 2.25 -2.92
CA THR A 28 -3.43 1.40 -3.59
C THR A 28 -4.81 1.57 -2.94
N ILE A 29 -4.87 1.60 -1.61
CA ILE A 29 -6.11 1.79 -0.84
C ILE A 29 -6.67 3.19 -1.08
N VAL A 30 -5.83 4.23 -1.01
CA VAL A 30 -6.24 5.62 -1.24
C VAL A 30 -6.78 5.78 -2.66
N LEU A 31 -6.10 5.24 -3.67
CA LEU A 31 -6.53 5.33 -5.07
C LEU A 31 -7.91 4.68 -5.30
N CYS A 32 -8.14 3.49 -4.74
CA CYS A 32 -9.45 2.85 -4.76
C CYS A 32 -10.53 3.64 -4.00
N GLY A 33 -10.18 4.25 -2.86
CA GLY A 33 -11.10 5.08 -2.09
C GLY A 33 -11.51 6.36 -2.82
N ILE A 34 -10.57 7.04 -3.48
CA ILE A 34 -10.84 8.23 -4.30
C ILE A 34 -11.72 7.86 -5.50
N LEU A 35 -11.41 6.74 -6.17
CA LEU A 35 -12.23 6.21 -7.26
C LEU A 35 -13.66 5.89 -6.81
N GLY A 36 -13.82 5.24 -5.65
CA GLY A 36 -15.14 4.92 -5.08
C GLY A 36 -15.94 6.18 -4.75
N TRP A 37 -15.30 7.20 -4.18
CA TRP A 37 -15.95 8.48 -3.85
C TRP A 37 -16.34 9.28 -5.09
N TRP A 38 -15.50 9.28 -6.14
CA TRP A 38 -15.82 9.93 -7.40
C TRP A 38 -17.00 9.26 -8.11
N LEU A 39 -17.07 7.92 -8.05
CA LEU A 39 -18.17 7.15 -8.61
C LEU A 39 -19.49 7.39 -7.85
N ASP A 40 -19.45 7.42 -6.51
CA ASP A 40 -20.63 7.74 -5.68
C ASP A 40 -21.19 9.15 -6.00
N LYS A 41 -20.30 10.10 -6.27
CA LYS A 41 -20.65 11.48 -6.66
C LYS A 41 -21.30 11.58 -8.05
N GLN A 42 -20.95 10.68 -8.97
CA GLN A 42 -21.43 10.72 -10.34
C GLN A 42 -22.77 10.01 -10.53
N PHE A 43 -23.14 9.09 -9.63
CA PHE A 43 -24.37 8.31 -9.71
C PHE A 43 -25.54 8.90 -8.90
N ASP A 44 -25.33 9.91 -8.05
CA ASP A 44 -26.36 10.59 -7.20
C ASP A 44 -27.21 9.62 -6.33
N THR A 45 -26.84 8.34 -6.32
CA THR A 45 -27.46 7.30 -5.51
C THR A 45 -26.77 7.28 -4.17
N LYS A 46 -27.56 7.45 -3.09
CA LYS A 46 -27.26 7.17 -1.67
C LYS A 46 -26.14 6.14 -1.50
N PRO A 47 -25.30 6.23 -0.43
CA PRO A 47 -23.92 5.72 -0.34
C PRO A 47 -23.82 4.18 -0.37
N TRP A 48 -24.20 3.59 -1.50
CA TRP A 48 -24.30 2.16 -1.73
C TRP A 48 -23.16 1.69 -2.64
N LEU A 49 -22.80 2.53 -3.63
CA LEU A 49 -21.60 2.35 -4.44
C LEU A 49 -20.34 2.50 -3.60
N LEU A 50 -20.30 3.47 -2.67
CA LEU A 50 -19.21 3.58 -1.71
C LEU A 50 -19.04 2.30 -0.88
N ILE A 51 -20.13 1.69 -0.37
CA ILE A 51 -20.07 0.42 0.39
C ILE A 51 -19.54 -0.73 -0.47
N GLY A 52 -19.99 -0.83 -1.73
CA GLY A 52 -19.53 -1.86 -2.66
C GLY A 52 -18.06 -1.72 -3.00
N PHE A 53 -17.61 -0.49 -3.29
CA PHE A 53 -16.21 -0.18 -3.57
C PHE A 53 -15.33 -0.26 -2.32
N LEU A 54 -15.88 -0.04 -1.12
CA LEU A 54 -15.16 -0.23 0.13
C LEU A 54 -14.86 -1.71 0.36
N PHE A 55 -15.85 -2.58 0.19
CA PHE A 55 -15.65 -4.03 0.23
C PHE A 55 -14.66 -4.48 -0.84
N PHE A 56 -14.86 -4.03 -2.08
CA PHE A 56 -13.98 -4.40 -3.18
C PHE A 56 -12.55 -3.85 -3.00
N GLY A 57 -12.42 -2.65 -2.45
CA GLY A 57 -11.15 -2.00 -2.13
C GLY A 57 -10.39 -2.73 -1.03
N VAL A 58 -11.09 -3.20 0.02
CA VAL A 58 -10.49 -4.05 1.07
C VAL A 58 -10.02 -5.38 0.48
N PHE A 59 -10.85 -6.02 -0.36
CA PHE A 59 -10.45 -7.25 -1.05
C PHE A 59 -9.26 -7.05 -1.98
N ALA A 60 -9.26 -5.98 -2.79
CA ALA A 60 -8.18 -5.66 -3.72
C ALA A 60 -6.87 -5.31 -2.99
N ALA A 61 -6.97 -4.57 -1.87
CA ALA A 61 -5.84 -4.27 -1.01
C ALA A 61 -5.26 -5.53 -0.36
N MET A 62 -6.12 -6.40 0.16
CA MET A 62 -5.71 -7.66 0.77
C MET A 62 -5.06 -8.60 -0.26
N VAL A 63 -5.64 -8.73 -1.45
CA VAL A 63 -5.06 -9.53 -2.53
C VAL A 63 -3.72 -8.94 -2.99
N SER A 64 -3.60 -7.62 -3.15
CA SER A 64 -2.34 -6.97 -3.55
C SER A 64 -1.25 -7.11 -2.48
N PHE A 65 -1.63 -7.06 -1.20
CA PHE A 65 -0.74 -7.36 -0.08
C PHE A 65 -0.24 -8.79 -0.12
N LEU A 66 -1.16 -9.76 -0.23
CA LEU A 66 -0.84 -11.18 -0.29
C LEU A 66 0.03 -11.49 -1.52
N LYS A 67 -0.25 -10.89 -2.67
CA LYS A 67 0.57 -11.03 -3.89
C LYS A 67 1.97 -10.45 -3.68
N THR A 68 2.08 -9.31 -3.01
CA THR A 68 3.37 -8.67 -2.67
C THR A 68 4.16 -9.51 -1.67
N ALA A 69 3.52 -10.00 -0.61
CA ALA A 69 4.12 -10.87 0.40
C ALA A 69 4.53 -12.23 -0.18
N ALA A 70 3.69 -12.83 -1.04
CA ALA A 70 4.00 -14.08 -1.73
C ALA A 70 5.13 -13.91 -2.75
N ASN A 71 5.14 -12.80 -3.51
CA ASN A 71 6.22 -12.50 -4.45
C ASN A 71 7.54 -12.12 -3.77
N TYR A 72 7.51 -11.64 -2.51
CA TYR A 72 8.72 -11.41 -1.72
C TYR A 72 9.56 -12.69 -1.56
N ASN A 73 8.91 -13.86 -1.50
CA ASN A 73 9.60 -15.16 -1.42
C ASN A 73 10.15 -15.64 -2.78
N LYS A 74 9.55 -15.22 -3.91
CA LYS A 74 9.93 -15.73 -5.24
C LYS A 74 11.26 -15.16 -5.74
N LYS A 75 11.64 -13.96 -5.28
CA LYS A 75 12.93 -13.33 -5.64
C LYS A 75 14.15 -13.98 -4.98
N LYS A 76 13.95 -14.88 -4.00
CA LYS A 76 15.02 -15.65 -3.35
C LYS A 76 15.38 -16.95 -4.09
N LYS A 77 14.57 -17.39 -5.06
CA LYS A 77 14.71 -18.71 -5.73
C LYS A 77 15.14 -18.66 -7.20
N ILE A 78 15.43 -17.48 -7.75
CA ILE A 78 15.89 -17.30 -9.15
C ILE A 78 17.41 -17.04 -9.20
N ASN A 79 18.10 -17.05 -8.05
CA ASN A 79 19.54 -16.79 -7.94
C ASN A 79 20.30 -17.94 -7.25
N ASN A 80 19.79 -19.16 -7.34
CA ASN A 80 20.47 -20.43 -7.01
C ASN A 80 20.14 -21.44 -8.11
#